data_AF-K8XNT3-F1
#
_entry.id   AF-K8XNT3-F1
#
_cell.length_a   1.000
_cell.length_b   1.000
_cell.length_c   1.000
_cell.angle_alpha   90.00
_cell.angle_beta   90.00
_cell.angle_gamma   90.00
#
_symmetry.space_group_name_H-M   'P 1'
#
loop_
_entity.id
_entity.type
_entity.pdbx_description
1 polymer ?
#
loop_
_entity_poly.entity_id
_entity_poly.type
_entity_poly.pdbx_seq_one_letter_code
_entity_poly.pdbx_strand_id
1 'polypeptide(L)'
;MSIDHDLGAELRALPDGEFFALLAREVANRESMSSVRDVLLSLVASGPTLSASIASAVPAHAVTESIARARIETTARQAIFEHPHLEASDVADVLRSRDSNRRSPASRLRERGDIVGYEIGGRYLYPSFQFDSATAKVRPVVAEINQLLNAKHDPWGVSSWWISPSGWLQDGQSPADLAAEGGQDDRIRAIAHDLMAD
;
A
#
# COMPACT_ATOMS: atom_id res chain seq x y z
N MET A 1 26.05 39.15 -4.96
CA MET A 1 25.92 38.64 -6.33
C MET A 1 24.74 37.68 -6.31
N SER A 2 23.55 38.17 -6.64
CA SER A 2 22.29 37.43 -6.51
C SER A 2 22.10 36.61 -7.77
N ILE A 3 22.24 35.30 -7.69
CA ILE A 3 21.79 34.40 -8.75
C ILE A 3 20.34 34.07 -8.40
N ASP A 4 19.41 34.95 -8.78
CA ASP A 4 18.03 34.52 -9.00
C ASP A 4 18.02 33.83 -10.37
N HIS A 5 18.36 32.55 -10.37
CA HIS A 5 18.19 31.71 -11.55
C HIS A 5 16.69 31.39 -11.65
N ASP A 6 16.03 31.85 -12.71
CA ASP A 6 14.64 31.49 -13.00
C ASP A 6 14.60 30.01 -13.40
N LEU A 7 14.55 29.14 -12.41
CA LEU A 7 14.44 27.68 -12.55
C LEU A 7 13.26 27.31 -13.48
N GLY A 8 12.21 28.12 -13.51
CA GLY A 8 11.07 27.93 -14.39
C GLY A 8 11.39 28.20 -15.86
N ALA A 9 12.31 29.11 -16.17
CA ALA A 9 12.81 29.32 -17.54
C ALA A 9 13.75 28.19 -17.98
N GLU A 10 14.61 27.69 -17.11
CA GLU A 10 15.49 26.55 -17.40
C GLU A 10 14.70 25.28 -17.69
N LEU A 11 13.73 24.95 -16.83
CA LEU A 11 12.91 23.75 -17.01
C LEU A 11 12.10 23.80 -18.32
N ARG A 12 11.63 25.00 -18.74
CA ARG A 12 10.93 25.20 -20.02
C ARG A 12 11.82 25.06 -21.24
N ALA A 13 13.13 25.25 -21.09
CA ALA A 13 14.10 25.13 -22.18
C ALA A 13 14.57 23.68 -22.39
N LEU A 14 14.31 22.78 -21.44
CA LEU A 14 14.68 21.38 -21.54
C LEU A 14 13.85 20.67 -22.63
N PRO A 15 14.46 19.80 -23.45
CA PRO A 15 13.72 18.82 -24.23
C PRO A 15 12.85 17.95 -23.33
N ASP A 16 11.67 17.55 -23.82
CA ASP A 16 10.69 16.78 -23.03
C ASP A 16 11.31 15.56 -22.32
N GLY A 17 12.16 14.79 -23.01
CA GLY A 17 12.80 13.61 -22.43
C GLY A 17 13.74 13.92 -21.27
N GLU A 18 14.49 15.02 -21.36
CA GLU A 18 15.43 15.47 -20.34
C GLU A 18 14.69 16.06 -19.14
N PHE A 19 13.61 16.80 -19.40
CA PHE A 19 12.69 17.26 -18.36
C PHE A 19 12.07 16.09 -17.58
N PHE A 20 11.57 15.05 -18.25
CA PHE A 20 10.99 13.89 -17.58
C PHE A 20 12.02 13.04 -16.83
N ALA A 21 13.23 12.87 -17.36
CA ALA A 21 14.30 12.18 -16.66
C ALA A 21 14.69 12.93 -15.36
N LEU A 22 14.78 14.26 -15.43
CA LEU A 22 15.02 15.10 -14.26
C LEU A 22 13.88 14.99 -13.25
N LEU A 23 12.62 15.09 -13.71
CA LEU A 23 11.45 14.94 -12.85
C LEU A 23 11.42 13.57 -12.17
N ALA A 24 11.60 12.48 -12.92
CA ALA A 24 11.62 11.13 -12.36
C ALA A 24 12.76 10.94 -11.36
N ARG A 25 13.95 11.50 -11.62
CA ARG A 25 15.10 11.47 -10.70
C ARG A 25 14.83 12.25 -9.41
N GLU A 26 14.30 13.46 -9.52
CA GLU A 26 13.99 14.28 -8.34
C GLU A 26 12.85 13.70 -7.50
N VAL A 27 11.87 13.05 -8.15
CA VAL A 27 10.83 12.28 -7.47
C VAL A 27 11.43 11.02 -6.82
N ALA A 28 12.38 10.34 -7.47
CA ALA A 28 13.08 9.17 -6.90
C ALA A 28 13.90 9.50 -5.65
N ASN A 29 14.53 10.68 -5.62
CA ASN A 29 15.34 11.14 -4.49
C ASN A 29 14.51 11.41 -3.22
N ARG A 30 13.18 11.40 -3.32
CA ARG A 30 12.25 11.55 -2.21
C ARG A 30 11.67 10.19 -1.87
N GLU A 31 12.09 9.60 -0.74
CA GLU A 31 11.62 8.27 -0.30
C GLU A 31 10.09 8.13 -0.31
N SER A 32 9.38 9.18 0.12
CA SER A 32 7.91 9.20 0.15
C SER A 32 7.23 9.24 -1.22
N MET A 33 7.97 9.43 -2.32
CA MET A 33 7.42 9.60 -3.67
C MET A 33 7.86 8.51 -4.66
N SER A 34 8.48 7.43 -4.19
CA SER A 34 8.91 6.29 -5.01
C SER A 34 7.77 5.67 -5.85
N SER A 35 6.59 5.48 -5.28
CA SER A 35 5.39 5.01 -6.01
C SER A 35 4.95 5.98 -7.11
N VAL A 36 5.06 7.29 -6.87
CA VAL A 36 4.69 8.32 -7.86
C VAL A 36 5.65 8.29 -9.05
N ARG A 37 6.95 8.10 -8.80
CA ARG A 37 7.94 7.90 -9.87
C ARG A 37 7.58 6.69 -10.73
N ASP A 38 7.26 5.56 -10.12
CA ASP A 38 6.99 4.32 -10.86
C ASP A 38 5.71 4.42 -11.70
N VAL A 39 4.67 5.09 -11.20
CA VAL A 39 3.45 5.42 -11.98
C VAL A 39 3.76 6.39 -13.13
N LEU A 40 4.55 7.44 -12.88
CA LEU A 40 4.95 8.40 -13.93
C LEU A 40 5.72 7.69 -15.04
N LEU A 41 6.73 6.88 -14.70
CA LEU A 41 7.50 6.11 -15.67
C LEU A 41 6.62 5.12 -16.45
N SER A 42 5.65 4.48 -15.78
CA SER A 42 4.70 3.59 -16.44
C SER A 42 3.76 4.31 -17.43
N LEU A 43 3.21 5.46 -17.05
CA LEU A 43 2.33 6.28 -17.91
C LEU A 43 3.08 6.80 -19.13
N VAL A 44 4.29 7.30 -18.92
CA VAL A 44 5.20 7.76 -19.97
C VAL A 44 5.48 6.66 -20.99
N ALA A 45 5.81 5.45 -20.51
CA ALA A 45 6.11 4.32 -21.38
C ALA A 45 4.89 3.84 -22.18
N SER A 46 3.68 4.08 -21.65
CA SER A 46 2.41 3.77 -22.30
C SER A 46 2.00 4.79 -23.37
N GLY A 47 2.61 5.97 -23.39
CA GLY A 47 2.34 7.03 -24.37
C GLY A 47 3.27 6.96 -25.60
N PRO A 48 2.73 6.81 -26.83
CA PRO A 48 3.57 6.58 -28.02
C PRO A 48 4.51 7.74 -28.35
N THR A 49 4.14 8.99 -28.05
CA THR A 49 4.94 10.19 -28.30
C THR A 49 6.02 10.44 -27.24
N LEU A 50 5.76 10.13 -25.96
CA LEU A 50 6.70 10.36 -24.86
C LEU A 50 7.74 9.24 -24.73
N SER A 51 7.37 8.00 -25.07
CA SER A 51 8.24 6.83 -24.99
C SER A 51 9.53 6.98 -25.81
N ALA A 52 9.44 7.60 -27.00
CA ALA A 52 10.60 7.84 -27.87
C ALA A 52 11.62 8.82 -27.28
N SER A 53 11.16 9.89 -26.60
CA SER A 53 12.04 10.89 -25.98
C SER A 53 12.71 10.39 -24.70
N ILE A 54 12.14 9.39 -24.03
CA ILE A 54 12.65 8.86 -22.76
C ILE A 54 13.48 7.60 -22.95
N ALA A 55 13.28 6.87 -24.04
CA ALA A 55 14.15 5.77 -24.46
C ALA A 55 15.63 6.18 -24.63
N SER A 56 15.93 7.46 -24.88
CA SER A 56 17.29 7.98 -24.95
C SER A 56 17.86 8.46 -23.61
N ALA A 57 17.00 8.83 -22.65
CA ALA A 57 17.40 9.44 -21.37
C ALA A 57 17.32 8.49 -20.17
N VAL A 58 16.52 7.43 -20.24
CA VAL A 58 16.32 6.43 -19.19
C VAL A 58 16.58 5.03 -19.76
N PRO A 59 17.40 4.18 -19.11
CA PRO A 59 17.66 2.83 -19.58
C PRO A 59 16.36 2.01 -19.75
N ALA A 60 16.23 1.28 -20.86
CA ALA A 60 15.04 0.49 -21.16
C ALA A 60 14.68 -0.55 -20.07
N HIS A 61 15.68 -1.11 -19.37
CA HIS A 61 15.46 -2.02 -18.25
C HIS A 61 14.79 -1.31 -17.07
N ALA A 62 15.16 -0.06 -16.77
CA ALA A 62 14.58 0.70 -15.66
C ALA A 62 13.10 1.02 -15.93
N VAL A 63 12.76 1.35 -17.19
CA VAL A 63 11.36 1.53 -17.61
C VAL A 63 10.56 0.23 -17.46
N THR A 64 11.13 -0.90 -17.86
CA THR A 64 10.50 -2.22 -17.75
C THR A 64 10.29 -2.62 -16.29
N GLU A 65 11.28 -2.42 -15.43
CA GLU A 65 11.19 -2.64 -13.99
C GLU A 65 10.13 -1.75 -13.34
N SER A 66 10.05 -0.46 -13.70
CA SER A 66 9.00 0.44 -13.19
C SER A 66 7.60 0.02 -13.64
N ILE A 67 7.42 -0.40 -14.90
CA ILE A 67 6.13 -0.97 -15.36
C ILE A 67 5.79 -2.22 -14.56
N ALA A 68 6.75 -3.13 -14.35
CA ALA A 68 6.53 -4.34 -13.58
C ALA A 68 6.14 -4.02 -12.13
N ARG A 69 6.83 -3.08 -11.47
CA ARG A 69 6.50 -2.59 -10.12
C ARG A 69 5.10 -1.98 -10.06
N ALA A 70 4.77 -1.08 -10.99
CA ALA A 70 3.45 -0.46 -11.06
C ALA A 70 2.33 -1.48 -11.26
N ARG A 71 2.56 -2.52 -12.07
CA ARG A 71 1.62 -3.64 -12.25
C ARG A 71 1.45 -4.45 -10.97
N ILE A 72 2.53 -4.83 -10.30
CA ILE A 72 2.49 -5.56 -9.02
C ILE A 72 1.70 -4.75 -7.99
N GLU A 73 1.99 -3.46 -7.87
CA GLU A 73 1.30 -2.54 -6.94
C GLU A 73 -0.20 -2.42 -7.27
N THR A 74 -0.55 -2.34 -8.55
CA THR A 74 -1.95 -2.28 -8.99
C THR A 74 -2.69 -3.58 -8.67
N THR A 75 -2.09 -4.73 -8.96
CA THR A 75 -2.67 -6.04 -8.66
C THR A 75 -2.84 -6.25 -7.15
N ALA A 76 -1.84 -5.87 -6.34
CA ALA A 76 -1.92 -5.94 -4.88
C ALA A 76 -3.07 -5.07 -4.34
N ARG A 77 -3.21 -3.83 -4.85
CA ARG A 77 -4.34 -2.95 -4.48
C ARG A 77 -5.68 -3.55 -4.85
N GLN A 78 -5.80 -4.12 -6.05
CA GLN A 78 -7.04 -4.74 -6.48
C GLN A 78 -7.41 -5.93 -5.57
N ALA A 79 -6.45 -6.80 -5.24
CA ALA A 79 -6.68 -7.92 -4.33
C ALA A 79 -7.15 -7.45 -2.94
N ILE A 80 -6.58 -6.35 -2.42
CA ILE A 80 -7.02 -5.73 -1.17
C ILE A 80 -8.49 -5.30 -1.24
N PHE A 81 -8.95 -4.78 -2.37
CA PHE A 81 -10.34 -4.31 -2.53
C PHE A 81 -11.35 -5.42 -2.76
N GLU A 82 -10.96 -6.48 -3.46
CA GLU A 82 -11.82 -7.66 -3.66
C GLU A 82 -12.06 -8.42 -2.35
N HIS A 83 -11.15 -8.26 -1.37
CA HIS A 83 -11.35 -8.83 -0.04
C HIS A 83 -12.53 -8.14 0.68
N PRO A 84 -13.41 -8.91 1.36
CA PRO A 84 -14.51 -8.32 2.11
C PRO A 84 -14.03 -7.26 3.11
N HIS A 85 -14.73 -6.12 3.12
CA HIS A 85 -14.37 -4.96 3.93
C HIS A 85 -15.60 -4.37 4.63
N LEU A 86 -15.31 -3.62 5.69
CA LEU A 86 -16.25 -2.90 6.53
C LEU A 86 -16.01 -1.40 6.38
N GLU A 87 -17.07 -0.61 6.41
CA GLU A 87 -16.96 0.83 6.66
C GLU A 87 -16.75 1.08 8.16
N ALA A 88 -16.35 2.31 8.52
CA ALA A 88 -16.10 2.67 9.92
C ALA A 88 -17.33 2.46 10.83
N SER A 89 -18.55 2.67 10.31
CA SER A 89 -19.79 2.41 11.05
C SER A 89 -19.99 0.92 11.35
N ASP A 90 -19.68 0.06 10.38
CA ASP A 90 -19.83 -1.40 10.52
C ASP A 90 -18.80 -1.94 11.50
N VAL A 91 -17.57 -1.39 11.51
CA VAL A 91 -16.57 -1.70 12.54
C VAL A 91 -17.12 -1.38 13.93
N ALA A 92 -17.78 -0.23 14.11
CA ALA A 92 -18.40 0.10 15.38
C ALA A 92 -19.54 -0.86 15.75
N ASP A 93 -20.29 -1.40 14.78
CA ASP A 93 -21.34 -2.40 15.04
C ASP A 93 -20.75 -3.76 15.43
N VAL A 94 -19.74 -4.22 14.69
CA VAL A 94 -19.01 -5.46 14.97
C VAL A 94 -18.37 -5.42 16.35
N LEU A 95 -17.76 -4.30 16.72
CA LEU A 95 -17.17 -4.08 18.05
C LEU A 95 -18.19 -3.73 19.13
N ARG A 96 -19.48 -3.62 18.78
CA ARG A 96 -20.58 -3.21 19.68
C ARG A 96 -20.25 -1.94 20.46
N SER A 97 -19.61 -0.98 19.78
CA SER A 97 -19.14 0.25 20.41
C SER A 97 -20.31 1.10 20.91
N ARG A 98 -20.09 1.77 22.04
CA ARG A 98 -21.02 2.74 22.62
C ARG A 98 -20.64 4.20 22.31
N ASP A 99 -19.59 4.41 21.51
CA ASP A 99 -19.18 5.75 21.11
C ASP A 99 -20.28 6.42 20.28
N SER A 100 -20.61 7.67 20.63
CA SER A 100 -21.58 8.48 19.88
C SER A 100 -21.12 8.78 18.46
N ASN A 101 -19.81 8.95 18.26
CA ASN A 101 -19.20 9.01 16.93
C ASN A 101 -18.79 7.62 16.48
N ARG A 102 -19.59 7.04 15.57
CA ARG A 102 -19.37 5.69 15.05
C ARG A 102 -18.03 5.48 14.33
N ARG A 103 -17.32 6.54 13.93
CA ARG A 103 -15.99 6.43 13.31
C ARG A 103 -14.84 6.33 14.32
N SER A 104 -15.06 6.79 15.55
CA SER A 104 -14.03 6.86 16.59
C SER A 104 -13.41 5.51 16.98
N PRO A 105 -14.14 4.38 17.06
CA PRO A 105 -13.54 3.09 17.39
C PRO A 105 -12.47 2.67 16.38
N ALA A 106 -12.82 2.68 15.09
CA ALA A 106 -11.92 2.27 14.02
C ALA A 106 -10.73 3.23 13.89
N SER A 107 -10.96 4.55 13.98
CA SER A 107 -9.87 5.54 13.91
C SER A 107 -8.84 5.32 15.02
N ARG A 108 -9.29 5.11 16.27
CA ARG A 108 -8.38 4.89 17.40
C ARG A 108 -7.56 3.61 17.26
N LEU A 109 -8.16 2.53 16.78
CA LEU A 109 -7.45 1.27 16.53
C LEU A 109 -6.40 1.45 15.41
N ARG A 110 -6.77 2.12 14.32
CA ARG A 110 -5.86 2.41 13.20
C ARG A 110 -4.70 3.30 13.62
N GLU A 111 -4.95 4.35 14.41
CA GLU A 111 -3.93 5.27 14.91
C GLU A 111 -2.91 4.61 15.85
N ARG A 112 -3.32 3.52 16.52
CA ARG A 112 -2.45 2.64 17.30
C ARG A 112 -1.70 1.60 16.46
N GLY A 113 -2.11 1.38 15.22
CA GLY A 113 -1.60 0.30 14.38
C GLY A 113 -2.21 -1.06 14.71
N ASP A 114 -3.32 -1.12 15.45
CA ASP A 114 -3.99 -2.37 15.80
C ASP A 114 -4.74 -2.96 14.60
N ILE A 115 -5.21 -2.10 13.69
CA ILE A 115 -5.92 -2.49 12.46
C ILE A 115 -5.34 -1.75 11.26
N VAL A 116 -5.38 -2.39 10.10
CA VAL A 116 -5.21 -1.77 8.78
C VAL A 116 -6.54 -1.18 8.31
N GLY A 117 -6.45 -0.05 7.64
CA GLY A 117 -7.56 0.55 6.91
C GLY A 117 -7.07 1.66 5.99
N TYR A 118 -7.75 1.84 4.86
CA TYR A 118 -7.31 2.75 3.80
C TYR A 118 -8.43 3.70 3.43
N GLU A 119 -8.04 4.93 3.10
CA GLU A 119 -8.95 5.95 2.64
C GLU A 119 -9.12 5.87 1.11
N ILE A 120 -10.36 5.76 0.65
CA ILE A 120 -10.75 5.78 -0.75
C ILE A 120 -11.97 6.68 -0.89
N GLY A 121 -11.90 7.67 -1.78
CA GLY A 121 -13.02 8.58 -2.02
C GLY A 121 -13.53 9.29 -0.75
N GLY A 122 -12.63 9.60 0.18
CA GLY A 122 -12.97 10.27 1.46
C GLY A 122 -13.59 9.35 2.52
N ARG A 123 -13.55 8.02 2.33
CA ARG A 123 -14.06 7.03 3.28
C ARG A 123 -12.99 6.01 3.61
N TYR A 124 -12.96 5.55 4.86
CA TYR A 124 -12.09 4.46 5.26
C TYR A 124 -12.77 3.11 5.09
N LEU A 125 -12.07 2.18 4.44
CA LEU A 125 -12.41 0.77 4.36
C LEU A 125 -11.46 -0.03 5.25
N TYR A 126 -11.99 -1.04 5.92
CA TYR A 126 -11.26 -1.92 6.83
C TYR A 126 -11.50 -3.38 6.41
N PRO A 127 -10.47 -4.14 6.01
CA PRO A 127 -10.64 -5.57 5.73
C PRO A 127 -11.29 -6.29 6.89
N SER A 128 -12.30 -7.12 6.62
CA SER A 128 -13.19 -7.68 7.65
C SER A 128 -12.54 -8.78 8.47
N PHE A 129 -11.54 -9.50 7.92
CA PHE A 129 -10.83 -10.59 8.59
C PHE A 129 -10.24 -10.18 9.95
N GLN A 130 -9.96 -8.88 10.12
CA GLN A 130 -9.35 -8.31 11.32
C GLN A 130 -10.24 -8.43 12.56
N PHE A 131 -11.55 -8.60 12.35
CA PHE A 131 -12.54 -8.58 13.41
C PHE A 131 -13.16 -9.96 13.61
N ASP A 132 -13.44 -10.26 14.87
CA ASP A 132 -14.24 -11.39 15.27
C ASP A 132 -15.60 -10.87 15.75
N SER A 133 -16.64 -11.11 14.95
CA SER A 133 -18.01 -10.69 15.24
C SER A 133 -18.66 -11.49 16.37
N ALA A 134 -18.19 -12.71 16.64
CA ALA A 134 -18.70 -13.54 17.72
C ALA A 134 -18.22 -13.00 19.08
N THR A 135 -16.96 -12.58 19.18
CA THR A 135 -16.39 -12.01 20.41
C THR A 135 -16.46 -10.47 20.47
N ALA A 136 -16.88 -9.82 19.38
CA ALA A 136 -16.94 -8.36 19.22
C ALA A 136 -15.60 -7.66 19.48
N LYS A 137 -14.51 -8.25 18.96
CA LYS A 137 -13.13 -7.78 19.18
C LYS A 137 -12.33 -7.75 17.87
N VAL A 138 -11.25 -6.98 17.89
CA VAL A 138 -10.14 -7.19 16.95
C VAL A 138 -9.45 -8.50 17.33
N ARG A 139 -9.13 -9.33 16.33
CA ARG A 139 -8.40 -10.59 16.56
C ARG A 139 -7.02 -10.28 17.14
N PRO A 140 -6.61 -10.86 18.28
CA PRO A 140 -5.35 -10.51 18.93
C PRO A 140 -4.12 -10.65 18.04
N VAL A 141 -4.01 -11.75 17.29
CA VAL A 141 -2.90 -11.98 16.34
C VAL A 141 -2.86 -10.92 15.25
N VAL A 142 -4.01 -10.38 14.83
CA VAL A 142 -4.06 -9.31 13.82
C VAL A 142 -3.44 -8.02 14.36
N ALA A 143 -3.82 -7.61 15.57
CA ALA A 143 -3.23 -6.43 16.19
C ALA A 143 -1.73 -6.59 16.45
N GLU A 144 -1.31 -7.77 16.92
CA GLU A 144 0.11 -8.11 17.11
C GLU A 144 0.92 -7.97 15.83
N ILE A 145 0.48 -8.61 14.75
CA ILE A 145 1.20 -8.57 13.47
C ILE A 145 1.13 -7.20 12.80
N ASN A 146 0.00 -6.50 12.89
CA ASN A 146 -0.10 -5.14 12.36
C ASN A 146 0.88 -4.19 13.05
N GLN A 147 1.07 -4.32 14.36
CA GLN A 147 2.09 -3.55 15.08
C GLN A 147 3.51 -3.98 14.69
N LEU A 148 3.78 -5.29 14.62
CA LEU A 148 5.07 -5.85 14.20
C LEU A 148 5.51 -5.33 12.84
N LEU A 149 4.59 -5.34 11.87
CA LEU A 149 4.84 -4.89 10.49
C LEU A 149 4.58 -3.38 10.31
N ASN A 150 4.34 -2.64 11.39
CA ASN A 150 4.20 -1.18 11.40
C ASN A 150 3.07 -0.62 10.52
N ALA A 151 1.89 -1.25 10.57
CA ALA A 151 0.66 -0.89 9.84
C ALA A 151 0.23 0.57 9.98
N LYS A 152 0.64 1.23 11.07
CA LYS A 152 0.39 2.66 11.28
C LYS A 152 1.06 3.53 10.19
N HIS A 153 2.28 3.18 9.79
CA HIS A 153 3.07 3.95 8.83
C HIS A 153 2.98 3.37 7.42
N ASP A 154 2.83 2.05 7.30
CA ASP A 154 2.65 1.38 6.01
C ASP A 154 1.40 0.47 5.99
N PRO A 155 0.18 1.04 6.01
CA PRO A 155 -1.03 0.24 6.01
C PRO A 155 -1.18 -0.57 4.72
N TRP A 156 -0.73 -0.05 3.58
CA TRP A 156 -0.85 -0.73 2.29
C TRP A 156 0.09 -1.92 2.18
N GLY A 157 1.36 -1.80 2.57
CA GLY A 157 2.31 -2.91 2.56
C GLY A 157 1.90 -4.03 3.49
N VAL A 158 1.49 -3.71 4.73
CA VAL A 158 0.99 -4.72 5.69
C VAL A 158 -0.24 -5.46 5.15
N SER A 159 -1.09 -4.75 4.42
CA SER A 159 -2.29 -5.35 3.85
C SER A 159 -2.03 -6.21 2.63
N SER A 160 -1.05 -5.81 1.82
CA SER A 160 -0.53 -6.64 0.76
C SER A 160 0.01 -7.95 1.34
N TRP A 161 0.73 -7.90 2.46
CA TRP A 161 1.21 -9.11 3.14
C TRP A 161 0.07 -10.00 3.63
N TRP A 162 -0.95 -9.44 4.28
CA TRP A 162 -2.09 -10.20 4.78
C TRP A 162 -2.86 -10.94 3.68
N ILE A 163 -3.03 -10.32 2.51
CA ILE A 163 -3.92 -10.78 1.45
C ILE A 163 -3.17 -11.53 0.35
N SER A 164 -1.86 -11.33 0.23
CA SER A 164 -1.06 -12.08 -0.72
C SER A 164 -1.06 -13.56 -0.33
N PRO A 165 -1.39 -14.45 -1.28
CA PRO A 165 -1.12 -15.87 -1.10
C PRO A 165 0.35 -16.04 -0.74
N SER A 166 0.64 -16.52 0.46
CA SER A 166 2.02 -16.90 0.78
C SER A 166 2.31 -18.18 0.01
N GLY A 167 3.29 -18.14 -0.90
CA GLY A 167 3.72 -19.30 -1.71
C GLY A 167 4.17 -20.52 -0.90
N TRP A 168 4.23 -20.38 0.43
CA TRP A 168 4.59 -21.38 1.44
C TRP A 168 3.38 -22.05 2.11
N LEU A 169 2.16 -21.52 1.93
CA LEU A 169 0.94 -22.14 2.45
C LEU A 169 0.41 -23.18 1.45
N GLN A 170 0.06 -24.37 1.95
CA GLN A 170 -0.70 -25.35 1.16
C GLN A 170 -1.97 -24.69 0.62
N ASP A 171 -2.30 -24.97 -0.64
CA ASP A 171 -3.49 -24.50 -1.37
C ASP A 171 -3.60 -23.00 -1.68
N GLY A 172 -2.54 -22.21 -1.45
CA GLY A 172 -2.52 -20.79 -1.85
C GLY A 172 -3.38 -19.88 -0.96
N GLN A 173 -3.66 -20.30 0.27
CA GLN A 173 -4.29 -19.45 1.28
C GLN A 173 -3.41 -18.25 1.62
N SER A 174 -4.05 -17.16 2.06
CA SER A 174 -3.38 -15.96 2.58
C SER A 174 -3.36 -15.96 4.12
N PRO A 175 -2.46 -15.20 4.76
CA PRO A 175 -2.53 -14.97 6.21
C PRO A 175 -3.90 -14.45 6.69
N ALA A 176 -4.60 -13.66 5.86
CA ALA A 176 -5.94 -13.15 6.16
C ALA A 176 -6.99 -14.27 6.23
N ASP A 177 -6.88 -15.29 5.36
CA ASP A 177 -7.75 -16.46 5.40
C ASP A 177 -7.56 -17.25 6.70
N LEU A 178 -6.30 -17.50 7.07
CA LEU A 178 -5.96 -18.16 8.34
C LEU A 178 -6.51 -17.39 9.55
N ALA A 179 -6.39 -16.06 9.51
CA ALA A 179 -6.92 -15.20 10.57
C ALA A 179 -8.45 -15.28 10.65
N ALA A 180 -9.14 -15.33 9.51
CA ALA A 180 -10.59 -15.41 9.43
C ALA A 180 -11.13 -16.77 9.93
N GLU A 181 -10.47 -17.88 9.55
CA GLU A 181 -10.75 -19.24 10.03
C GLU A 181 -10.58 -19.34 11.56
N GLY A 182 -9.55 -18.70 12.10
CA GLY A 182 -9.22 -18.71 13.51
C GLY A 182 -8.51 -19.99 13.97
N GLY A 183 -7.84 -19.92 15.13
CA GLY A 183 -7.08 -21.05 15.68
C GLY A 183 -5.76 -21.34 14.97
N GLN A 184 -5.32 -20.47 14.07
CA GLN A 184 -4.09 -20.57 13.27
C GLN A 184 -3.05 -19.52 13.67
N ASP A 185 -3.20 -18.88 14.84
CA ASP A 185 -2.41 -17.74 15.28
C ASP A 185 -0.89 -18.01 15.24
N ASP A 186 -0.46 -19.20 15.68
CA ASP A 186 0.97 -19.57 15.69
C ASP A 186 1.54 -19.72 14.27
N ARG A 187 0.72 -20.21 13.33
CA ARG A 187 1.10 -20.32 11.92
C ARG A 187 1.26 -18.93 11.29
N ILE A 188 0.35 -18.01 11.61
CA ILE A 188 0.43 -16.61 11.15
C ILE A 188 1.71 -15.94 11.68
N ARG A 189 2.02 -16.12 12.97
CA ARG A 189 3.27 -15.60 13.56
C ARG A 189 4.51 -16.15 12.88
N ALA A 190 4.56 -17.44 12.59
CA ALA A 190 5.70 -18.05 11.89
C ALA A 190 5.94 -17.39 10.52
N ILE A 191 4.89 -17.19 9.73
CA ILE A 191 4.98 -16.53 8.41
C ILE A 191 5.50 -15.10 8.54
N ALA A 192 5.04 -14.36 9.55
CA ALA A 192 5.48 -12.99 9.77
C ALA A 192 6.95 -12.92 10.22
N HIS A 193 7.41 -13.86 11.03
CA HIS A 193 8.81 -13.94 11.45
C HIS A 193 9.75 -14.29 10.30
N ASP A 194 9.35 -15.19 9.41
CA ASP A 194 10.16 -15.54 8.22
C ASP A 194 10.37 -14.31 7.32
N LEU A 195 9.34 -13.46 7.12
CA LEU A 195 9.48 -12.21 6.37
C LEU A 195 10.53 -11.26 6.97
N MET A 196 10.62 -11.21 8.31
CA MET A 196 11.54 -10.32 9.02
C MET A 196 12.98 -10.85 9.04
N ALA A 197 13.20 -12.10 8.63
CA ALA A 197 14.51 -12.74 8.58
C ALA A 197 15.20 -12.60 7.19
N ASP A 198 14.47 -12.19 6.16
CA ASP A 198 14.96 -11.87 4.80
C ASP A 198 15.42 -10.41 4.67
#